data_AF-A0A1X0XJV3-F1
#
_entry.id   AF-A0A1X0XJV3-F1
#
_cell.length_a   1.000
_cell.length_b   1.000
_cell.length_c   1.000
_cell.angle_alpha   90.00
_cell.angle_beta   90.00
_cell.angle_gamma   90.00
#
_symmetry.space_group_name_H-M   'P 1'
#
loop_
_entity.id
_entity.type
_entity.pdbx_description
1 polymer ?
#
loop_
_entity_poly.entity_id
_entity_poly.type
_entity_poly.pdbx_seq_one_letter_code
_entity_poly.pdbx_strand_id
1 'polypeptide(L)' 'GLADRRLRAAAVSCVAIAADKAPVDLTDAMQRLLADVERGRCPGDGFSDQVIDSGIAATVSHLAQGEL' A
#
# COMPACT_ATOMS: atom_id res chain seq x y z
N GLY A 1 13.41 -1.63 5.55
CA GLY A 1 12.03 -1.48 5.04
C GLY A 1 11.29 -0.43 5.85
N LEU A 2 9.96 -0.38 5.77
CA LEU A 2 9.14 0.63 6.47
C LEU A 2 9.07 0.46 8.01
N ALA A 3 9.59 -0.65 8.54
CA ALA A 3 9.83 -0.81 9.97
C ALA A 3 10.93 0.11 10.52
N ASP A 4 11.86 0.56 9.66
CA ASP A 4 12.86 1.56 10.05
C ASP A 4 12.24 2.97 10.04
N ARG A 5 12.40 3.71 11.14
CA ARG A 5 11.79 5.02 11.33
C ARG A 5 12.25 6.05 10.28
N ARG A 6 13.53 6.06 9.92
CA ARG A 6 14.09 7.03 8.97
C ARG A 6 13.61 6.73 7.55
N LEU A 7 13.63 5.45 7.18
CA LEU A 7 13.11 5.02 5.87
C LEU A 7 11.61 5.28 5.76
N ARG A 8 10.84 5.05 6.82
CA ARG A 8 9.41 5.39 6.86
C ARG A 8 9.16 6.88 6.69
N ALA A 9 9.89 7.73 7.41
CA ALA A 9 9.73 9.19 7.28
C ALA A 9 10.04 9.68 5.85
N ALA A 10 11.09 9.16 5.23
CA ALA A 10 11.40 9.46 3.84
C ALA A 10 10.29 8.98 2.89
N ALA A 11 9.80 7.75 3.08
CA ALA A 11 8.71 7.21 2.27
C ALA A 11 7.41 8.02 2.39
N VAL A 12 7.02 8.42 3.61
CA VAL A 12 5.87 9.31 3.85
C VAL A 12 6.04 10.61 3.05
N SER A 13 7.22 11.24 3.13
CA SER A 13 7.48 12.48 2.39
C SER A 13 7.37 12.29 0.88
N CYS A 14 7.91 11.21 0.33
CA CYS A 14 7.84 10.92 -1.10
C CYS A 14 6.41 10.66 -1.56
N VAL A 15 5.64 9.86 -0.82
CA VAL A 15 4.26 9.51 -1.16
C VAL A 15 3.34 10.72 -1.03
N ALA A 16 3.53 11.58 -0.04
CA ALA A 16 2.77 12.82 0.09
C ALA A 16 2.97 13.74 -1.13
N ILE A 17 4.22 13.93 -1.57
CA ILE A 17 4.52 14.69 -2.79
C ILE A 17 3.84 14.06 -4.02
N ALA A 18 3.86 12.73 -4.13
CA ALA A 18 3.19 12.05 -5.22
C ALA A 18 1.66 12.22 -5.16
N ALA A 19 1.06 12.18 -3.97
CA ALA A 19 -0.37 12.36 -3.76
C ALA A 19 -0.83 13.75 -4.20
N ASP A 20 -0.06 14.78 -3.87
CA ASP A 20 -0.32 16.17 -4.29
C ASP A 20 -0.24 16.37 -5.81
N LYS A 21 0.44 15.48 -6.54
CA LYS A 21 0.61 15.54 -8.00
C LYS A 21 -0.25 14.53 -8.75
N ALA A 22 -0.96 13.66 -8.05
CA ALA A 22 -1.73 12.61 -8.67
C ALA A 22 -2.97 13.18 -9.39
N PRO A 23 -3.42 12.54 -10.49
CA PRO A 23 -4.72 12.83 -11.08
C PRO A 23 -5.84 12.68 -10.04
N VAL A 24 -6.92 13.44 -10.20
CA VAL A 24 -8.05 13.43 -9.26
C VAL A 24 -8.63 12.02 -9.07
N ASP A 25 -8.66 11.22 -10.14
CA ASP A 25 -9.16 9.84 -10.14
C ASP A 25 -8.34 8.90 -9.23
N LEU A 26 -7.14 9.30 -8.81
CA LEU A 26 -6.26 8.52 -7.94
C LEU A 26 -6.18 9.05 -6.51
N THR A 27 -6.94 10.10 -6.17
CA THR A 27 -6.87 10.76 -4.85
C THR A 27 -7.08 9.77 -3.71
N ASP A 28 -8.13 8.96 -3.78
CA ASP A 28 -8.47 8.01 -2.72
C ASP A 28 -7.41 6.90 -2.59
N ALA A 29 -6.91 6.41 -3.73
CA ALA A 29 -5.86 5.40 -3.76
C ALA A 29 -4.55 5.94 -3.14
N MET A 30 -4.18 7.18 -3.45
CA MET A 30 -2.99 7.84 -2.90
C MET A 30 -3.13 8.14 -1.40
N GLN A 31 -4.31 8.56 -0.94
CA GLN A 31 -4.58 8.75 0.48
C GLN A 31 -4.48 7.45 1.27
N ARG A 32 -5.03 6.35 0.73
CA ARG A 32 -4.94 5.02 1.36
C ARG A 32 -3.49 4.54 1.43
N LEU A 33 -2.72 4.70 0.35
CA LEU A 33 -1.29 4.38 0.33
C LEU A 33 -0.50 5.21 1.35
N LEU A 34 -0.76 6.52 1.45
CA LEU A 34 -0.10 7.38 2.42
C LEU A 34 -0.38 6.92 3.86
N ALA A 35 -1.64 6.63 4.18
CA ALA A 35 -2.04 6.16 5.50
C ALA A 35 -1.39 4.80 5.87
N ASP A 36 -1.19 3.91 4.90
CA ASP A 36 -0.48 2.64 5.13
C ASP A 36 1.00 2.88 5.39
N VAL A 37 1.65 3.73 4.60
CA VAL A 37 3.07 4.06 4.77
C VAL A 37 3.33 4.76 6.12
N GLU A 38 2.42 5.61 6.59
CA GLU A 38 2.47 6.21 7.93
C GLU A 38 2.44 5.14 9.05
N ARG A 39 1.66 4.07 8.85
CA ARG A 39 1.62 2.90 9.75
C ARG A 39 2.83 1.98 9.58
N GLY A 40 3.73 2.29 8.65
CA GLY A 40 4.90 1.47 8.33
C GLY A 40 4.56 0.24 7.51
N ARG A 41 3.44 0.27 6.78
CA ARG A 41 2.90 -0.80 5.97
C ARG A 41 3.01 -0.46 4.48
N CYS A 42 3.09 -1.48 3.64
CA CYS A 42 3.08 -1.38 2.20
C CYS A 42 2.03 -2.33 1.59
N PRO A 43 1.70 -2.18 0.29
CA PRO A 43 0.75 -3.08 -0.38
C PRO A 43 1.14 -4.57 -0.28
N GLY A 44 2.45 -4.87 -0.24
CA GLY A 44 2.95 -6.23 -0.04
C GLY A 44 2.61 -6.82 1.33
N ASP A 45 2.48 -6.01 2.38
CA ASP A 45 2.04 -6.46 3.70
C ASP A 45 0.56 -6.84 3.67
N GLY A 46 -0.28 -6.06 2.98
CA GLY A 46 -1.70 -6.38 2.78
C GLY A 46 -1.91 -7.67 1.98
N PHE A 47 -1.14 -7.85 0.90
CA PHE A 47 -1.12 -9.11 0.15
C PHE A 47 -0.69 -10.29 1.03
N SER A 48 0.35 -10.11 1.86
CA SER A 48 0.83 -11.16 2.77
C SER A 48 -0.23 -11.55 3.80
N ASP A 49 -0.92 -10.57 4.39
CA ASP A 49 -2.02 -10.83 5.33
C ASP A 49 -3.13 -11.66 4.66
N GLN A 50 -3.50 -11.32 3.42
CA GLN A 50 -4.54 -12.07 2.70
C GLN A 50 -4.08 -13.47 2.28
N VAL A 51 -2.81 -13.66 1.95
CA VAL A 51 -2.22 -14.99 1.72
C VAL A 51 -2.29 -15.83 2.98
N ILE A 52 -2.02 -15.25 4.15
CA ILE A 52 -2.11 -15.93 5.45
C ILE A 52 -3.56 -16.34 5.72
N ASP A 53 -4.52 -15.45 5.46
CA ASP A 53 -5.94 -15.69 5.76
C ASP A 53 -6.64 -16.63 4.76
N SER A 54 -6.35 -16.51 3.47
CA SER A 54 -7.11 -17.16 2.39
C SER A 54 -6.28 -18.11 1.50
N GLY A 55 -4.97 -18.15 1.70
CA GLY A 55 -4.04 -18.96 0.91
C GLY A 55 -3.60 -18.28 -0.38
N ILE A 56 -2.44 -18.74 -0.90
CA ILE A 56 -1.77 -18.15 -2.06
C ILE A 56 -2.64 -18.20 -3.32
N ALA A 57 -3.27 -19.35 -3.60
CA ALA A 57 -4.05 -19.55 -4.82
C ALA A 57 -5.24 -18.58 -4.89
N ALA A 58 -6.01 -18.47 -3.81
CA ALA A 58 -7.17 -17.57 -3.75
C ALA A 58 -6.76 -16.09 -3.87
N THR A 59 -5.71 -15.69 -3.14
CA THR A 59 -5.22 -14.30 -3.15
C THR A 59 -4.73 -13.88 -4.54
N VAL A 60 -4.01 -14.75 -5.24
CA VAL A 60 -3.55 -14.48 -6.62
C VAL A 60 -4.73 -14.40 -7.59
N SER A 61 -5.77 -15.24 -7.42
CA SER A 61 -6.99 -15.16 -8.24
C SER A 61 -7.73 -13.83 -8.06
N HIS A 62 -7.93 -13.37 -6.82
CA HIS A 62 -8.56 -12.07 -6.56
C HIS A 62 -7.73 -10.90 -7.13
N LEU A 63 -6.41 -10.93 -6.97
CA LEU A 63 -5.53 -9.92 -7.56
C LEU A 63 -5.64 -9.89 -9.10
N ALA A 64 -5.73 -11.04 -9.75
CA ALA A 64 -5.92 -11.12 -11.21
C ALA A 64 -7.28 -10.55 -11.67
N GLN A 65 -8.27 -10.53 -10.78
CA GLN A 65 -9.59 -9.92 -11.00
C GLN A 65 -9.63 -8.43 -10.64
N GLY A 66 -8.55 -7.88 -10.06
CA GLY A 66 -8.48 -6.50 -9.60
C GLY A 66 -9.10 -6.26 -8.22
N GLU A 67 -9.28 -7.33 -7.43
CA GLU A 67 -9.92 -7.30 -6.11
C GLU A 67 -8.85 -7.38 -5.01
N LEU A 68 -8.35 -6.23 -4.56
CA LEU A 68 -7.49 -6.04 -3.38
C LEU A 68 -7.77 -4.71 -2.66
#